data_AF-A0A501QHD9-F1
#
_entry.id   AF-A0A501QHD9-F1
#
_cell.length_a   1.000
_cell.length_b   1.000
_cell.length_c   1.000
_cell.angle_alpha   90.00
_cell.angle_beta   90.00
_cell.angle_gamma   90.00
#
_symmetry.space_group_name_H-M   'P 1'
#
loop_
_entity.id
_entity.type
_entity.pdbx_description
1 polymer ?
#
loop_
_entity_poly.entity_id
_entity_poly.type
_entity_poly.pdbx_seq_one_letter_code
_entity_poly.pdbx_strand_id
1 'polypeptide(L)'
;MIQKCFFLVSLFFVSLTFGQNAKPKDYSKIKFVYEKVSNYHLDEKGIYADTLLLQQDLKKNKYEKVASPVDSQTILGFIAYDKLSSKEKKRIASSIFHNAELISGEYDKKTNTTVLQVIRKDHDIFKKIKQYLKRNVDGVNSTIEINYATRQYKNSNVNTTTVKSFDEVGLKITYEGKSSGFYAFQNKDTGEEIKVIVDFKENLPAVVLPDMVLLNNTAGVNTVSTLRGIAYLKSVSYE
;
A
#
# COMPACT_ATOMS: atom_id res chain seq x y z
N MET A 1 -3.58 22.03 -54.99
CA MET A 1 -3.80 22.53 -53.61
C MET A 1 -4.64 21.48 -52.89
N ILE A 2 -4.47 21.27 -51.58
CA ILE A 2 -5.02 20.14 -50.79
C ILE A 2 -4.08 18.91 -50.75
N GLN A 3 -2.83 19.10 -50.33
CA GLN A 3 -2.00 17.97 -49.85
C GLN A 3 -0.89 18.39 -48.90
N LYS A 4 -1.11 19.45 -48.09
CA LYS A 4 -0.12 19.91 -47.10
C LYS A 4 -0.70 20.18 -45.70
N CYS A 5 -2.00 19.96 -45.46
CA CYS A 5 -2.61 20.20 -44.15
C CYS A 5 -2.80 18.93 -43.30
N PHE A 6 -2.59 17.73 -43.83
CA PHE A 6 -2.88 16.49 -43.09
C PHE A 6 -1.71 15.97 -42.23
N PHE A 7 -0.49 16.47 -42.43
CA PHE A 7 0.69 15.99 -41.69
C PHE A 7 0.92 16.72 -40.35
N LEU A 8 0.27 17.87 -40.12
CA LEU A 8 0.45 18.65 -38.89
C LEU A 8 -0.52 18.26 -37.76
N VAL A 9 -1.63 17.60 -38.08
CA VAL A 9 -2.60 17.13 -37.06
C VAL A 9 -2.19 15.78 -36.47
N SER A 10 -1.39 14.99 -37.18
CA SER A 10 -0.89 13.69 -36.68
C SER A 10 0.25 13.82 -35.66
N LEU A 11 0.91 14.98 -35.55
CA LEU A 11 1.99 15.19 -34.56
C LEU A 11 1.50 15.64 -33.19
N PHE A 12 0.24 16.10 -33.06
CA PHE A 12 -0.31 16.56 -31.77
C PHE A 12 -0.87 15.42 -30.90
N PHE A 13 -1.16 14.26 -31.48
CA PHE A 13 -1.73 13.12 -30.74
C PHE A 13 -0.70 12.11 -30.23
N VAL A 14 0.59 12.25 -30.61
CA VAL A 14 1.65 11.32 -30.18
C VAL A 14 2.37 11.78 -28.90
N SER A 15 2.12 13.01 -28.41
CA SER A 15 2.71 13.53 -27.17
C SER A 15 1.92 13.22 -25.88
N LEU A 16 0.88 12.39 -25.93
CA LEU A 16 0.21 11.85 -24.73
C LEU A 16 0.79 10.52 -24.25
N THR A 17 2.02 10.19 -24.66
CA THR A 17 2.79 9.12 -24.06
C THR A 17 3.24 9.54 -22.66
N PHE A 18 2.44 9.19 -21.65
CA PHE A 18 2.79 8.94 -20.25
C PHE A 18 4.23 9.34 -19.87
N GLY A 19 4.46 10.65 -19.71
CA GLY A 19 5.59 11.12 -18.95
C GLY A 19 5.32 10.77 -17.49
N GLN A 20 6.04 9.78 -16.94
CA GLN A 20 6.32 9.81 -15.51
C GLN A 20 7.04 11.13 -15.27
N ASN A 21 6.29 12.16 -14.87
CA ASN A 21 6.77 13.53 -14.79
C ASN A 21 8.06 13.56 -13.96
N ALA A 22 9.17 13.88 -14.62
CA ALA A 22 10.40 14.24 -13.93
C ALA A 22 10.06 15.37 -12.96
N LYS A 23 10.59 15.29 -11.74
CA LYS A 23 10.38 16.29 -10.69
C LYS A 23 10.62 17.70 -11.27
N PRO A 24 9.60 18.56 -11.34
CA PRO A 24 9.78 19.93 -11.83
C PRO A 24 10.70 20.68 -10.88
N LYS A 25 11.44 21.67 -11.42
CA LYS A 25 12.33 22.51 -10.60
C LYS A 25 11.56 23.27 -9.53
N ASP A 26 10.37 23.74 -9.89
CA ASP A 26 9.48 24.50 -9.01
C ASP A 26 8.12 23.80 -8.90
N TYR A 27 7.69 23.61 -7.65
CA TYR A 27 6.35 23.17 -7.28
C TYR A 27 6.04 23.72 -5.88
N SER A 28 4.77 23.99 -5.64
CA SER A 28 4.20 24.35 -4.35
C SER A 28 3.67 23.11 -3.62
N LYS A 29 3.11 22.14 -4.35
CA LYS A 29 2.52 20.93 -3.80
C LYS A 29 2.90 19.67 -4.57
N ILE A 30 2.83 18.53 -3.88
CA ILE A 30 2.91 17.20 -4.49
C ILE A 30 1.66 16.45 -4.11
N LYS A 31 0.93 15.94 -5.10
CA LYS A 31 -0.19 15.02 -4.88
C LYS A 31 0.23 13.62 -5.28
N PHE A 32 -0.12 12.63 -4.49
CA PHE A 32 0.24 11.24 -4.75
C PHE A 32 -0.81 10.28 -4.23
N VAL A 33 -0.87 9.10 -4.83
CA VAL A 33 -1.82 8.05 -4.45
C VAL A 33 -1.09 6.73 -4.33
N TYR A 34 -1.28 6.03 -3.21
CA TYR A 34 -0.91 4.63 -3.06
C TYR A 34 -2.15 3.74 -3.02
N GLU A 35 -2.00 2.53 -3.55
CA GLU A 35 -2.97 1.46 -3.35
C GLU A 35 -2.29 0.32 -2.60
N LYS A 36 -2.88 -0.07 -1.48
CA LYS A 36 -2.47 -1.22 -0.68
C LYS A 36 -3.38 -2.39 -1.00
N VAL A 37 -2.80 -3.51 -1.39
CA VAL A 37 -3.52 -4.75 -1.72
C VAL A 37 -3.04 -5.89 -0.84
N SER A 38 -3.97 -6.78 -0.47
CA SER A 38 -3.65 -7.94 0.36
C SER A 38 -3.02 -9.05 -0.48
N ASN A 39 -2.09 -9.78 0.12
CA ASN A 39 -1.49 -10.97 -0.49
C ASN A 39 -2.40 -12.22 -0.41
N TYR A 40 -3.62 -12.09 0.12
CA TYR A 40 -4.64 -13.11 0.02
C TYR A 40 -5.38 -13.01 -1.32
N HIS A 41 -5.53 -14.15 -1.99
CA HIS A 41 -6.38 -14.30 -3.16
C HIS A 41 -7.61 -15.14 -2.83
N LEU A 42 -8.77 -14.69 -3.31
CA LEU A 42 -10.06 -15.33 -3.09
C LEU A 42 -10.73 -15.54 -4.44
N ASP A 43 -11.17 -16.77 -4.66
CA ASP A 43 -11.98 -17.18 -5.80
C ASP A 43 -13.14 -18.08 -5.34
N GLU A 44 -13.83 -18.74 -6.27
CA GLU A 44 -14.92 -19.66 -5.98
C GLU A 44 -14.51 -20.95 -5.25
N LYS A 45 -13.25 -21.38 -5.39
CA LYS A 45 -12.73 -22.64 -4.82
C LYS A 45 -12.29 -22.46 -3.38
N GLY A 46 -11.62 -21.34 -3.08
CA GLY A 46 -11.07 -21.12 -1.77
C GLY A 46 -10.15 -19.92 -1.66
N ILE A 47 -9.24 -20.02 -0.71
CA ILE A 47 -8.30 -18.97 -0.34
C ILE A 47 -6.90 -19.43 -0.69
N TYR A 48 -6.14 -18.54 -1.30
CA TYR A 48 -4.74 -18.74 -1.65
C TYR A 48 -3.89 -17.65 -1.00
N ALA A 49 -2.75 -18.04 -0.45
CA ALA A 49 -1.78 -17.12 0.13
C ALA A 49 -0.41 -17.79 0.29
N ASP A 50 0.61 -16.98 0.57
CA ASP A 50 1.90 -17.50 1.03
C ASP A 50 1.71 -18.43 2.23
N THR A 51 2.43 -19.55 2.25
CA THR A 51 2.29 -20.54 3.32
C THR A 51 2.66 -20.00 4.70
N LEU A 52 3.62 -19.07 4.78
CA LEU A 52 3.99 -18.40 6.02
C LEU A 52 2.85 -17.48 6.50
N LEU A 53 2.17 -16.78 5.59
CA LEU A 53 0.99 -15.97 5.92
C LEU A 53 -0.12 -16.84 6.51
N LEU A 54 -0.40 -17.97 5.87
CA LEU A 54 -1.40 -18.93 6.36
C LEU A 54 -1.01 -19.51 7.73
N GLN A 55 0.27 -19.82 7.95
CA GLN A 55 0.75 -20.31 9.24
C GLN A 55 0.55 -19.29 10.36
N GLN A 56 0.86 -18.01 10.10
CA GLN A 56 0.66 -16.91 11.06
C GLN A 56 -0.82 -16.68 11.38
N ASP A 57 -1.70 -16.75 10.37
CA ASP A 57 -3.11 -16.43 10.57
C ASP A 57 -3.95 -17.63 11.04
N LEU A 58 -3.59 -18.88 10.70
CA LEU A 58 -4.46 -20.06 10.83
C LEU A 58 -3.88 -21.25 11.61
N LYS A 59 -2.64 -21.18 12.12
CA LYS A 59 -1.91 -22.30 12.75
C LYS A 59 -1.67 -23.51 11.80
N LYS A 60 -0.67 -24.33 12.11
CA LYS A 60 0.20 -25.02 11.14
C LYS A 60 -0.37 -26.03 10.11
N ASN A 61 -1.63 -26.51 10.15
CA ASN A 61 -1.95 -27.78 9.47
C ASN A 61 -3.14 -27.80 8.49
N LYS A 62 -3.60 -26.67 7.92
CA LYS A 62 -4.87 -26.64 7.14
C LYS A 62 -4.78 -26.31 5.65
N TYR A 63 -3.60 -26.23 5.05
CA TYR A 63 -3.47 -25.86 3.64
C TYR A 63 -2.77 -26.93 2.80
N GLU A 64 -3.21 -27.02 1.54
CA GLU A 64 -2.56 -27.79 0.49
C GLU A 64 -1.62 -26.87 -0.29
N LYS A 65 -0.48 -27.36 -0.77
CA LYS A 65 0.39 -26.57 -1.65
C LYS A 65 -0.08 -26.73 -3.09
N VAL A 66 -0.33 -25.63 -3.78
CA VAL A 66 -0.80 -25.60 -5.17
C VAL A 66 -0.05 -24.52 -5.95
N ALA A 67 0.00 -24.66 -7.28
CA ALA A 67 0.44 -23.56 -8.14
C ALA A 67 -0.53 -22.38 -8.02
N SER A 68 0.00 -21.15 -8.02
CA SER A 68 -0.82 -19.94 -7.98
C SER A 68 -1.72 -19.89 -9.21
N PRO A 69 -3.01 -19.50 -9.04
CA PRO A 69 -3.93 -19.34 -10.16
C PRO A 69 -3.55 -18.15 -11.07
N VAL A 70 -2.65 -17.27 -10.62
CA VAL A 70 -2.20 -16.07 -11.36
C VAL A 70 -0.81 -16.29 -11.98
N ASP A 71 0.03 -17.10 -11.35
CA ASP A 71 1.39 -17.41 -11.82
C ASP A 71 1.75 -18.86 -11.51
N SER A 72 1.74 -19.72 -12.53
CA SER A 72 2.01 -21.15 -12.39
C SER A 72 3.40 -21.49 -11.81
N GLN A 73 4.35 -20.55 -11.81
CA GLN A 73 5.69 -20.75 -11.22
C GLN A 73 5.72 -20.51 -9.70
N THR A 74 4.71 -19.84 -9.16
CA THR A 74 4.61 -19.54 -7.73
C THR A 74 3.80 -20.63 -7.02
N ILE A 75 4.33 -21.18 -5.92
CA ILE A 75 3.61 -22.14 -5.07
C ILE A 75 2.96 -21.40 -3.89
N LEU A 76 1.65 -21.57 -3.74
CA LEU A 76 0.84 -21.00 -2.65
C LEU A 76 0.25 -22.10 -1.79
N GLY A 77 -0.17 -21.74 -0.58
CA GLY A 77 -1.08 -22.56 0.21
C GLY A 77 -2.52 -22.29 -0.21
N PHE A 78 -3.33 -23.35 -0.31
CA PHE A 78 -4.74 -23.34 -0.65
C PHE A 78 -5.58 -23.93 0.48
N ILE A 79 -6.71 -23.27 0.78
CA ILE A 79 -7.71 -23.76 1.73
C ILE A 79 -9.11 -23.59 1.14
N ALA A 80 -9.82 -24.71 0.96
CA ALA A 80 -11.22 -24.70 0.57
C ALA A 80 -12.10 -24.08 1.67
N TYR A 81 -13.19 -23.40 1.29
CA TYR A 81 -14.00 -22.64 2.24
C TYR A 81 -14.74 -23.48 3.28
N ASP A 82 -15.02 -24.74 2.99
CA ASP A 82 -15.65 -25.72 3.87
C ASP A 82 -14.69 -26.20 4.99
N LYS A 83 -13.38 -26.18 4.74
CA LYS A 83 -12.33 -26.49 5.73
C LYS A 83 -12.08 -25.36 6.75
N LEU A 84 -12.68 -24.19 6.55
CA LEU A 84 -12.51 -23.01 7.40
C LEU A 84 -13.67 -22.83 8.38
N SER A 85 -13.34 -22.76 9.66
CA SER A 85 -14.28 -22.35 10.70
C SER A 85 -14.68 -20.88 10.57
N SER A 86 -15.80 -20.50 11.20
CA SER A 86 -16.27 -19.11 11.26
C SER A 86 -15.22 -18.16 11.85
N LYS A 87 -14.45 -18.61 12.85
CA LYS A 87 -13.36 -17.84 13.48
C LYS A 87 -12.21 -17.58 12.51
N GLU A 88 -11.82 -18.60 11.75
CA GLU A 88 -10.76 -18.49 10.74
C GLU A 88 -11.18 -17.56 9.61
N LYS A 89 -12.40 -17.71 9.07
CA LYS A 89 -12.96 -16.77 8.07
C LYS A 89 -12.97 -15.33 8.57
N LYS A 90 -13.31 -15.10 9.85
CA LYS A 90 -13.26 -13.76 10.46
C LYS A 90 -11.83 -13.21 10.51
N ARG A 91 -10.86 -14.04 10.89
CA ARG A 91 -9.45 -13.63 10.98
C ARG A 91 -8.87 -13.28 9.61
N ILE A 92 -9.14 -14.09 8.58
CA ILE A 92 -8.72 -13.80 7.21
C ILE A 92 -9.40 -12.54 6.68
N ALA A 93 -10.72 -12.40 6.86
CA ALA A 93 -11.44 -11.18 6.45
C ALA A 93 -10.85 -9.92 7.10
N SER A 94 -10.52 -9.97 8.39
CA SER A 94 -9.86 -8.88 9.10
C SER A 94 -8.46 -8.61 8.57
N SER A 95 -7.67 -9.65 8.29
CA SER A 95 -6.33 -9.54 7.71
C SER A 95 -6.36 -8.85 6.35
N ILE A 96 -7.30 -9.24 5.47
CA ILE A 96 -7.51 -8.60 4.16
C ILE A 96 -7.94 -7.14 4.33
N PHE A 97 -8.91 -6.88 5.21
CA PHE A 97 -9.45 -5.54 5.45
C PHE A 97 -8.37 -4.52 5.86
N HIS A 98 -7.44 -4.91 6.74
CA HIS A 98 -6.32 -4.05 7.17
C HIS A 98 -5.16 -3.97 6.16
N ASN A 99 -5.28 -4.63 5.01
CA ASN A 99 -4.28 -4.62 3.94
C ASN A 99 -4.89 -4.31 2.57
N ALA A 100 -6.05 -3.66 2.54
CA ALA A 100 -6.75 -3.27 1.33
C ALA A 100 -7.22 -1.82 1.47
N GLU A 101 -6.43 -0.86 0.99
CA GLU A 101 -6.61 0.56 1.30
C GLU A 101 -6.17 1.45 0.14
N LEU A 102 -6.83 2.59 -0.02
CA LEU A 102 -6.37 3.68 -0.87
C LEU A 102 -5.84 4.80 0.02
N ILE A 103 -4.63 5.30 -0.28
CA ILE A 103 -3.99 6.37 0.47
C ILE A 103 -3.73 7.54 -0.48
N SER A 104 -4.46 8.63 -0.33
CA SER A 104 -4.24 9.86 -1.11
C SER A 104 -3.48 10.87 -0.27
N GLY A 105 -2.34 11.34 -0.76
CA GLY A 105 -1.48 12.29 -0.06
C GLY A 105 -1.34 13.62 -0.79
N GLU A 106 -1.28 14.70 -0.03
CA GLU A 106 -0.89 16.03 -0.49
C GLU A 106 0.21 16.57 0.42
N TYR A 107 1.38 16.83 -0.15
CA TYR A 107 2.46 17.55 0.51
C TYR A 107 2.43 19.02 0.11
N ASP A 108 2.47 19.92 1.09
CA ASP A 108 2.59 21.36 0.89
C ASP A 108 3.98 21.83 1.32
N LYS A 109 4.72 22.43 0.37
CA LYS A 109 6.10 22.89 0.57
C LYS A 109 6.20 24.10 1.51
N LYS A 110 5.18 24.95 1.55
CA LYS A 110 5.17 26.17 2.39
C LYS A 110 5.02 25.80 3.86
N THR A 111 4.12 24.88 4.18
CA THR A 111 3.91 24.42 5.55
C THR A 111 4.84 23.28 5.95
N ASN A 112 5.48 22.64 4.97
CA ASN A 112 6.31 21.44 5.14
C ASN A 112 5.54 20.31 5.83
N THR A 113 4.32 20.06 5.33
CA THR A 113 3.38 19.09 5.89
C THR A 113 2.80 18.21 4.78
N THR A 114 2.68 16.92 5.05
CA THR A 114 1.90 15.97 4.25
C THR A 114 0.58 15.67 4.96
N VAL A 115 -0.54 15.76 4.24
CA VAL A 115 -1.84 15.27 4.69
C VAL A 115 -2.22 14.05 3.85
N LEU A 116 -2.52 12.94 4.51
CA LEU A 116 -2.96 11.69 3.91
C LEU A 116 -4.43 11.42 4.26
N GLN A 117 -5.20 11.02 3.27
CA GLN A 117 -6.53 10.43 3.43
C GLN A 117 -6.42 8.92 3.18
N VAL A 118 -6.66 8.13 4.23
CA VAL A 118 -6.64 6.67 4.17
C VAL A 118 -8.07 6.16 4.13
N ILE A 119 -8.42 5.48 3.03
CA ILE A 119 -9.77 5.01 2.74
C ILE A 119 -9.76 3.50 2.60
N ARG A 120 -10.48 2.81 3.49
CA ARG A 120 -10.79 1.38 3.41
C ARG A 120 -12.23 1.19 2.99
N LYS A 121 -12.55 1.53 1.75
CA LYS A 121 -13.90 1.40 1.22
C LYS A 121 -13.87 1.06 -0.27
N ASP A 122 -14.94 0.42 -0.75
CA ASP A 122 -15.22 0.22 -2.17
C ASP A 122 -14.15 -0.56 -2.96
N HIS A 123 -13.26 -1.27 -2.27
CA HIS A 123 -12.31 -2.18 -2.89
C HIS A 123 -13.00 -3.47 -3.32
N ASP A 124 -12.73 -3.95 -4.54
CA ASP A 124 -13.36 -5.18 -5.07
C ASP A 124 -13.14 -6.42 -4.19
N ILE A 125 -12.04 -6.45 -3.43
CA ILE A 125 -11.76 -7.52 -2.48
C ILE A 125 -12.80 -7.57 -1.35
N PHE A 126 -13.44 -6.46 -0.98
CA PHE A 126 -14.48 -6.44 0.05
C PHE A 126 -15.78 -7.09 -0.44
N LYS A 127 -16.09 -7.00 -1.73
CA LYS A 127 -17.17 -7.77 -2.35
C LYS A 127 -16.87 -9.28 -2.25
N LYS A 128 -15.63 -9.68 -2.52
CA LYS A 128 -15.16 -11.07 -2.37
C LYS A 128 -15.21 -11.56 -0.92
N ILE A 129 -14.84 -10.73 0.06
CA ILE A 129 -15.00 -11.06 1.50
C ILE A 129 -16.47 -11.36 1.82
N LYS A 130 -17.40 -10.52 1.36
CA LYS A 130 -18.83 -10.74 1.57
C LYS A 130 -19.33 -12.00 0.87
N GLN A 131 -18.96 -12.18 -0.39
CA GLN A 131 -19.39 -13.29 -1.22
C GLN A 131 -18.90 -14.64 -0.68
N TYR A 132 -17.61 -14.75 -0.36
CA TYR A 132 -16.96 -16.02 -0.07
C TYR A 132 -16.76 -16.30 1.42
N LEU A 133 -16.39 -15.29 2.21
CA LEU A 133 -16.18 -15.43 3.65
C LEU A 133 -17.46 -15.20 4.47
N LYS A 134 -18.53 -14.72 3.82
CA LYS A 134 -19.82 -14.37 4.45
C LYS A 134 -19.64 -13.37 5.59
N ARG A 135 -18.77 -12.38 5.39
CA ARG A 135 -18.49 -11.30 6.35
C ARG A 135 -18.78 -9.94 5.71
N ASN A 136 -19.37 -9.05 6.50
CA ASN A 136 -19.42 -7.63 6.15
C ASN A 136 -18.23 -6.94 6.79
N VAL A 137 -17.68 -5.97 6.07
CA VAL A 137 -16.64 -5.06 6.56
C VAL A 137 -17.14 -3.65 6.37
N ASP A 138 -17.10 -2.86 7.44
CA ASP A 138 -17.53 -1.47 7.40
C ASP A 138 -16.38 -0.60 6.91
N GLY A 139 -16.71 0.39 6.10
CA GLY A 139 -15.71 1.30 5.56
C GLY A 139 -15.07 2.12 6.67
N VAL A 140 -13.76 2.35 6.57
CA VAL A 140 -13.02 3.21 7.51
C VAL A 140 -12.31 4.30 6.74
N ASN A 141 -12.44 5.53 7.24
CA ASN A 141 -11.70 6.69 6.78
C ASN A 141 -10.89 7.27 7.94
N SER A 142 -9.65 7.63 7.67
CA SER A 142 -8.80 8.36 8.62
C SER A 142 -7.94 9.38 7.89
N THR A 143 -7.63 10.47 8.58
CA THR A 143 -6.71 11.50 8.12
C THR A 143 -5.42 11.41 8.92
N ILE A 144 -4.28 11.38 8.24
CA ILE A 144 -2.96 11.44 8.84
C ILE A 144 -2.30 12.74 8.42
N GLU A 145 -1.73 13.48 9.36
CA GLU A 145 -0.94 14.68 9.11
C GLU A 145 0.49 14.43 9.60
N ILE A 146 1.45 14.63 8.71
CA ILE A 146 2.89 14.47 8.96
C ILE A 146 3.52 15.86 8.78
N ASN A 147 3.83 16.52 9.90
CA ASN A 147 4.49 17.82 9.89
C ASN A 147 5.99 17.62 10.08
N TYR A 148 6.76 17.87 9.02
CA TYR A 148 8.22 17.67 9.03
C TYR A 148 8.96 18.81 9.73
N ALA A 149 8.37 20.01 9.79
CA ALA A 149 8.95 21.16 10.50
C ALA A 149 8.88 20.96 12.02
N THR A 150 7.74 20.49 12.54
CA THR A 150 7.55 20.25 13.98
C THR A 150 7.86 18.82 14.41
N ARG A 151 8.18 17.93 13.45
CA ARG A 151 8.44 16.48 13.68
C ARG A 151 7.28 15.78 14.38
N GLN A 152 6.06 16.05 13.93
CA GLN A 152 4.83 15.50 14.50
C GLN A 152 4.07 14.62 13.50
N TYR A 153 3.56 13.51 14.01
CA TYR A 153 2.64 12.60 13.33
C TYR A 153 1.30 12.63 14.05
N LYS A 154 0.24 13.04 13.36
CA LYS A 154 -1.11 13.09 13.89
C LYS A 154 -2.02 12.19 13.08
N ASN A 155 -2.70 11.26 13.74
CA ASN A 155 -3.72 10.41 13.13
C ASN A 155 -5.08 10.72 13.75
N SER A 156 -6.04 11.11 12.92
CA SER A 156 -7.40 11.42 13.30
C SER A 156 -8.37 10.48 12.59
N ASN A 157 -9.24 9.84 13.36
CA ASN A 157 -10.42 9.13 12.87
C ASN A 157 -11.68 9.69 13.56
N VAL A 158 -12.86 9.16 13.21
CA VAL A 158 -14.16 9.67 13.70
C VAL A 158 -14.23 9.79 15.23
N ASN A 159 -13.55 8.92 15.97
CA ASN A 159 -13.70 8.81 17.42
C ASN A 159 -12.46 9.25 18.21
N THR A 160 -11.30 9.31 17.57
CA THR A 160 -10.02 9.48 18.27
C THR A 160 -9.03 10.30 17.45
N THR A 161 -8.24 11.09 18.15
CA THR A 161 -7.04 11.74 17.59
C THR A 161 -5.84 11.35 18.43
N THR A 162 -4.78 10.89 17.78
CA THR A 162 -3.50 10.57 18.42
C THR A 162 -2.41 11.42 17.80
N VAL A 163 -1.62 12.07 18.64
CA VAL A 163 -0.44 12.85 18.23
C VAL A 163 0.79 12.18 18.80
N LYS A 164 1.81 11.97 17.98
CA LYS A 164 3.09 11.37 18.35
C LYS A 164 4.24 12.16 17.73
N SER A 165 5.39 12.14 18.40
CA SER A 165 6.63 12.67 17.84
C SER A 165 7.24 11.70 16.83
N PHE A 166 8.12 12.19 15.95
CA PHE A 166 8.90 11.33 15.05
C PHE A 166 9.81 10.36 15.80
N ASP A 167 10.20 10.66 17.04
CA ASP A 167 11.05 9.75 17.81
C ASP A 167 10.26 8.52 18.30
N GLU A 168 8.94 8.63 18.41
CA GLU A 168 8.05 7.53 18.79
C GLU A 168 7.61 6.65 17.60
N VAL A 169 7.47 7.23 16.41
CA VAL A 169 6.92 6.53 15.22
C VAL A 169 7.91 6.38 14.07
N GLY A 170 9.04 7.08 14.12
CA GLY A 170 10.00 7.13 13.05
C GLY A 170 10.72 5.80 12.87
N LEU A 171 10.85 5.40 11.61
CA LEU A 171 11.47 4.15 11.21
C LEU A 171 12.81 4.45 10.54
N LYS A 172 13.82 3.63 10.82
CA LYS A 172 15.12 3.69 10.15
C LYS A 172 15.23 2.53 9.17
N ILE A 173 15.58 2.86 7.93
CA ILE A 173 15.79 1.89 6.86
C ILE A 173 17.22 1.38 6.90
N THR A 174 17.36 0.06 6.88
CA THR A 174 18.61 -0.63 6.52
C THR A 174 18.63 -0.79 5.01
N TYR A 175 19.53 -0.07 4.34
CA TYR A 175 19.61 -0.08 2.89
C TYR A 175 20.28 -1.34 2.35
N GLU A 176 19.67 -1.93 1.32
CA GLU A 176 20.20 -3.03 0.51
C GLU A 176 20.35 -2.51 -0.92
N GLY A 177 21.41 -1.74 -1.17
CA GLY A 177 21.63 -1.03 -2.44
C GLY A 177 21.07 0.39 -2.46
N LYS A 178 20.93 0.97 -3.66
CA LYS A 178 20.52 2.38 -3.84
C LYS A 178 19.01 2.61 -3.78
N SER A 179 18.23 1.62 -4.21
CA SER A 179 16.79 1.75 -4.44
C SER A 179 15.95 0.81 -3.58
N SER A 180 16.54 0.13 -2.61
CA SER A 180 15.84 -0.85 -1.77
C SER A 180 16.43 -0.89 -0.37
N GLY A 181 15.59 -1.28 0.58
CA GLY A 181 16.00 -1.53 1.95
C GLY A 181 14.87 -2.17 2.75
N PHE A 182 15.09 -2.33 4.05
CA PHE A 182 14.09 -2.89 4.93
C PHE A 182 14.14 -2.25 6.32
N TYR A 183 13.05 -2.42 7.05
CA TYR A 183 13.02 -2.25 8.50
C TYR A 183 12.23 -3.40 9.11
N ALA A 184 12.39 -3.60 10.42
CA ALA A 184 11.63 -4.58 11.16
C ALA A 184 11.03 -3.93 12.40
N PHE A 185 9.85 -4.40 12.79
CA PHE A 185 9.21 -4.01 14.04
C PHE A 185 8.53 -5.20 14.69
N GLN A 186 8.37 -5.14 16.01
CA GLN A 186 7.66 -6.16 16.77
C GLN A 186 6.16 -5.85 16.78
N ASN A 187 5.35 -6.82 16.39
CA ASN A 187 3.91 -6.77 16.58
C ASN A 187 3.61 -6.82 18.09
N LYS A 188 2.96 -5.79 18.63
CA LYS A 188 2.69 -5.70 20.08
C LYS A 188 1.71 -6.76 20.58
N ASP A 189 0.81 -7.24 19.73
CA ASP A 189 -0.23 -8.20 20.11
C ASP A 189 0.29 -9.65 20.04
N THR A 190 1.18 -9.95 19.10
CA THR A 190 1.68 -11.31 18.87
C THR A 190 3.12 -11.53 19.29
N GLY A 191 3.91 -10.47 19.48
CA GLY A 191 5.35 -10.54 19.70
C GLY A 191 6.13 -11.04 18.48
N GLU A 192 5.51 -11.08 17.30
CA GLU A 192 6.15 -11.50 16.06
C GLU A 192 6.91 -10.33 15.43
N GLU A 193 8.12 -10.60 14.97
CA GLU A 193 8.86 -9.65 14.15
C GLU A 193 8.25 -9.57 12.74
N ILE A 194 7.90 -8.36 12.33
CA ILE A 194 7.40 -8.06 10.99
C ILE A 194 8.51 -7.35 10.23
N LYS A 195 9.10 -8.04 9.25
CA LYS A 195 10.00 -7.43 8.26
C LYS A 195 9.17 -6.72 7.18
N VAL A 196 9.57 -5.49 6.87
CA VAL A 196 8.98 -4.66 5.81
C VAL A 196 10.08 -4.32 4.81
N ILE A 197 9.83 -4.64 3.54
CA ILE A 197 10.71 -4.30 2.42
C ILE A 197 10.20 -3.00 1.80
N VAL A 198 11.10 -2.09 1.48
CA VAL A 198 10.78 -0.77 0.92
C VAL A 198 11.64 -0.55 -0.33
N ASP A 199 10.99 -0.31 -1.46
CA ASP A 199 11.69 0.13 -2.67
C ASP A 199 11.47 1.62 -2.90
N PHE A 200 12.55 2.31 -3.26
CA PHE A 200 12.61 3.74 -3.47
C PHE A 200 12.72 4.07 -4.95
N LYS A 201 12.24 5.26 -5.31
CA LYS A 201 12.40 5.81 -6.65
C LYS A 201 13.25 7.07 -6.59
N GLU A 202 14.47 7.02 -7.13
CA GLU A 202 15.48 8.09 -6.97
C GLU A 202 14.96 9.50 -7.34
N ASN A 203 14.13 9.60 -8.38
CA ASN A 203 13.57 10.89 -8.84
C ASN A 203 12.31 11.34 -8.09
N LEU A 204 11.92 10.63 -7.03
CA LEU A 204 10.74 10.94 -6.23
C LEU A 204 11.15 11.64 -4.93
N PRO A 205 10.51 12.76 -4.53
CA PRO A 205 10.83 13.44 -3.28
C PRO A 205 10.62 12.55 -2.05
N ALA A 206 11.51 12.66 -1.05
CA ALA A 206 11.51 11.88 0.19
C ALA A 206 10.21 11.98 1.03
N VAL A 207 9.39 13.00 0.79
CA VAL A 207 8.10 13.22 1.46
C VAL A 207 6.96 12.43 0.82
N VAL A 208 7.18 11.84 -0.36
CA VAL A 208 6.21 10.94 -1.00
C VAL A 208 6.38 9.56 -0.39
N LEU A 209 5.60 9.33 0.66
CA LEU A 209 5.55 8.12 1.47
C LEU A 209 4.08 7.75 1.67
N PRO A 210 3.74 6.46 1.87
CA PRO A 210 2.42 6.07 2.35
C PRO A 210 2.24 6.47 3.82
N ASP A 211 1.47 5.74 4.61
CA ASP A 211 1.16 6.03 6.02
C ASP A 211 2.33 5.74 7.00
N MET A 212 3.50 6.33 6.76
CA MET A 212 4.72 6.11 7.57
C MET A 212 5.65 7.31 7.66
N VAL A 213 6.56 7.28 8.64
CA VAL A 213 7.65 8.25 8.81
C VAL A 213 8.98 7.51 8.70
N LEU A 214 9.76 7.81 7.67
CA LEU A 214 11.13 7.30 7.51
C LEU A 214 12.13 8.39 7.91
N LEU A 215 13.10 8.06 8.76
CA LEU A 215 14.01 9.04 9.37
C LEU A 215 15.28 9.30 8.55
N ASN A 216 15.62 8.39 7.65
CA ASN A 216 16.89 8.40 6.90
C ASN A 216 16.70 8.21 5.39
N ASN A 217 15.49 8.43 4.87
CA ASN A 217 15.25 8.30 3.44
C ASN A 217 15.65 9.57 2.67
N THR A 218 16.26 9.37 1.51
CA THR A 218 16.67 10.45 0.59
C THR A 218 15.76 10.53 -0.64
N ALA A 219 14.97 9.49 -0.88
CA ALA A 219 14.05 9.36 -2.00
C ALA A 219 12.66 8.93 -1.51
N GLY A 220 11.65 9.18 -2.33
CA GLY A 220 10.29 8.74 -2.08
C GLY A 220 10.12 7.25 -2.33
N VAL A 221 9.05 6.70 -1.77
CA VAL A 221 8.79 5.26 -1.78
C VAL A 221 7.95 4.86 -2.99
N ASN A 222 8.41 3.88 -3.75
CA ASN A 222 7.63 3.29 -4.82
C ASN A 222 6.72 2.17 -4.29
N THR A 223 7.29 1.29 -3.48
CA THR A 223 6.61 0.08 -2.98
C THR A 223 6.99 -0.19 -1.53
N VAL A 224 6.02 -0.67 -0.75
CA VAL A 224 6.20 -1.19 0.61
C VAL A 224 5.58 -2.58 0.63
N SER A 225 6.40 -3.59 0.89
CA SER A 225 6.00 -4.99 0.84
C SER A 225 6.12 -5.61 2.22
N THR A 226 5.06 -6.31 2.61
CA THR A 226 5.01 -7.13 3.81
C THR A 226 4.50 -8.52 3.42
N LEU A 227 4.57 -9.47 4.36
CA LEU A 227 3.94 -10.78 4.15
C LEU A 227 2.42 -10.67 3.89
N ARG A 228 1.75 -9.66 4.45
CA ARG A 228 0.27 -9.52 4.43
C ARG A 228 -0.27 -8.75 3.23
N GLY A 229 0.57 -7.92 2.61
CA GLY A 229 0.15 -7.04 1.52
C GLY A 229 1.27 -6.14 1.03
N ILE A 230 0.98 -5.47 -0.08
CA ILE A 230 1.89 -4.57 -0.79
C ILE A 230 1.17 -3.24 -0.99
N ALA A 231 1.81 -2.14 -0.59
CA ALA A 231 1.41 -0.79 -0.99
C ALA A 231 2.28 -0.34 -2.16
N TYR A 232 1.68 0.14 -3.23
CA TYR A 232 2.40 0.60 -4.41
C TYR A 232 1.91 1.98 -4.86
N LEU A 233 2.84 2.80 -5.32
CA LEU A 233 2.59 4.14 -5.78
C LEU A 233 1.85 4.10 -7.12
N LYS A 234 0.62 4.58 -7.12
CA LYS A 234 -0.27 4.62 -8.28
C LYS A 234 -0.06 5.83 -9.15
N SER A 235 0.11 7.00 -8.54
CA SER A 235 0.29 8.26 -9.26
C SER A 235 1.00 9.31 -8.43
N VAL A 236 1.65 10.25 -9.12
CA VAL A 236 2.26 11.46 -8.55
C VAL A 236 2.05 12.61 -9.52
N SER A 237 1.65 13.75 -9.02
CA SER A 237 1.58 15.02 -9.75
C SER A 237 2.15 16.15 -8.91
N TYR A 238 2.55 17.22 -9.60
CA TYR A 238 3.14 18.42 -9.01
C TYR A 238 2.30 19.62 -9.40
N GLU A 239 2.09 20.55 -8.45
CA GLU A 239 1.35 21.81 -8.65
C GLU A 239 2.21 23.01 -8.26
#